data_AF-A0A665VFK8-F1
#
_entry.id   AF-A0A665VFK8-F1
#
_cell.length_a   1.000
_cell.length_b   1.000
_cell.length_c   1.000
_cell.angle_alpha   90.00
_cell.angle_beta   90.00
_cell.angle_gamma   90.00
#
_symmetry.space_group_name_H-M   'P 1'
#
loop_
_entity.id
_entity.type
_entity.pdbx_description
1 polymer ?
#
loop_
_entity_poly.entity_id
_entity_poly.type
_entity_poly.pdbx_seq_one_letter_code
_entity_poly.pdbx_strand_id
1 'polypeptide(L)'
;MDKLKSKKERLCELLSRDPSYILEQCGDILSMNEFKEVQKQSSAPEKMSMLLKIIIEKGGDHCETFWDILRQHQNHYGQLPQLLCSSTQGKDQSVHVQRQHHTRSALYLFYIYFQAHPLQQFLLTAAVLLP
;
A
#
# COMPACT_ATOMS: atom_id res chain seq x y z
N MET A 1 -1.30 -4.31 15.01
CA MET A 1 -2.07 -3.04 14.96
C MET A 1 -1.20 -1.80 15.26
N ASP A 2 -0.09 -1.94 16.00
CA ASP A 2 0.72 -0.82 16.49
C ASP A 2 1.40 0.02 15.40
N LYS A 3 1.78 -0.60 14.27
CA LYS A 3 2.42 0.12 13.16
C LYS A 3 1.57 1.25 12.57
N LEU A 4 0.26 1.03 12.45
CA LEU A 4 -0.65 2.04 11.88
C LEU A 4 -0.82 3.21 12.85
N LYS A 5 -0.98 2.90 14.15
CA LYS A 5 -1.11 3.91 15.20
C LYS A 5 0.16 4.75 15.37
N SER A 6 1.34 4.12 15.35
CA SER A 6 2.63 4.84 15.45
C SER A 6 2.94 5.71 14.22
N LYS A 7 2.37 5.39 13.05
CA LYS A 7 2.60 6.12 11.80
C LYS A 7 1.42 7.02 11.41
N LYS A 8 0.37 7.06 12.23
CA LYS A 8 -0.86 7.82 12.00
C LYS A 8 -0.57 9.28 11.64
N GLU A 9 0.26 9.98 12.41
CA GLU A 9 0.52 11.41 12.18
C GLU A 9 1.22 11.66 10.83
N ARG A 10 2.24 10.87 10.52
CA ARG A 10 2.96 10.94 9.24
C ARG A 10 2.06 10.59 8.05
N LEU A 11 1.23 9.56 8.19
CA LEU A 11 0.25 9.17 7.17
C LEU A 11 -0.79 10.28 7.00
N CYS A 12 -1.28 10.85 8.09
CA CYS A 12 -2.23 11.96 8.06
C CYS A 12 -1.67 13.13 7.26
N GLU A 13 -0.44 13.57 7.54
CA GLU A 13 0.22 14.67 6.83
C GLU A 13 0.37 14.40 5.33
N LEU A 14 0.78 13.18 4.95
CA LEU A 14 0.94 12.79 3.55
C LEU A 14 -0.37 12.73 2.80
N LEU A 15 -1.36 12.09 3.41
CA LEU A 15 -2.69 11.93 2.84
C LEU A 15 -3.45 13.27 2.82
N SER A 16 -3.10 14.20 3.70
CA SER A 16 -3.67 15.56 3.70
C SER A 16 -3.29 16.37 2.46
N ARG A 17 -2.25 15.97 1.70
CA ARG A 17 -1.95 16.57 0.40
C ARG A 17 -3.04 16.28 -0.63
N ASP A 18 -3.55 15.06 -0.64
CA ASP A 18 -4.57 14.60 -1.57
C ASP A 18 -5.66 13.80 -0.84
N PRO A 19 -6.47 14.51 -0.02
CA PRO A 19 -7.45 13.87 0.85
C PRO A 19 -8.56 13.22 0.04
N SER A 20 -8.98 13.81 -1.07
CA SER A 20 -10.10 13.32 -1.89
C SER A 20 -9.77 12.00 -2.57
N TYR A 21 -8.56 11.87 -3.11
CA TYR A 21 -8.12 10.68 -3.84
C TYR A 21 -8.10 9.45 -2.93
N ILE A 22 -7.41 9.53 -1.79
CA ILE A 22 -7.35 8.41 -0.86
C ILE A 22 -8.72 8.10 -0.24
N LEU A 23 -9.57 9.12 -0.03
CA LEU A 23 -10.92 8.91 0.49
C LEU A 23 -11.72 8.00 -0.43
N GLU A 24 -11.65 8.26 -1.75
CA GLU A 24 -12.34 7.49 -2.77
C GLU A 24 -11.83 6.04 -2.78
N GLN A 25 -10.51 5.84 -2.72
CA GLN A 25 -9.94 4.49 -2.64
C GLN A 25 -10.30 3.76 -1.33
N CYS A 26 -10.48 4.50 -0.24
CA CYS A 26 -10.95 3.94 1.03
C CYS A 26 -12.48 3.82 1.11
N GLY A 27 -13.21 4.20 0.07
CA GLY A 27 -14.67 4.13 0.03
C GLY A 27 -15.19 2.71 0.22
N ASP A 28 -14.48 1.72 -0.31
CA ASP A 28 -14.87 0.30 -0.25
C ASP A 28 -14.63 -0.36 1.13
N ILE A 29 -13.65 0.14 1.90
CA ILE A 29 -13.36 -0.36 3.26
C ILE A 29 -14.16 0.35 4.35
N LEU A 30 -14.71 1.53 4.05
CA LEU A 30 -15.56 2.29 4.95
C LEU A 30 -17.02 1.99 4.66
N SER A 31 -17.83 1.84 5.70
CA SER A 31 -19.28 1.83 5.54
C SER A 31 -19.75 3.22 5.11
N MET A 32 -20.88 3.27 4.41
CA MET A 32 -21.48 4.51 3.92
C MET A 32 -21.67 5.57 5.03
N ASN A 33 -21.89 5.15 6.28
CA ASN A 33 -22.00 6.05 7.43
C ASN A 33 -20.63 6.63 7.85
N GLU A 34 -19.59 5.80 7.88
CA GLU A 34 -18.22 6.20 8.21
C GLU A 34 -17.65 7.14 7.14
N PHE A 35 -17.91 6.84 5.87
CA PHE A 35 -17.50 7.69 4.76
C PHE A 35 -18.16 9.08 4.84
N LYS A 36 -19.43 9.16 5.22
CA LYS A 36 -20.14 10.43 5.46
C LYS A 36 -19.58 11.20 6.65
N GLU A 37 -19.22 10.51 7.73
CA GLU A 37 -18.58 11.11 8.92
C GLU A 37 -17.24 11.77 8.57
N VAL A 38 -16.43 11.07 7.76
CA VAL A 38 -15.15 11.63 7.29
C VAL A 38 -15.40 12.79 6.33
N GLN A 39 -16.32 12.67 5.37
CA GLN A 39 -16.63 13.78 4.45
C GLN A 39 -17.16 15.03 5.13
N LYS A 40 -17.87 14.88 6.26
CA LYS A 40 -18.37 15.99 7.08
C LYS A 40 -17.26 16.88 7.63
N GLN A 41 -16.03 16.38 7.73
CA GLN A 41 -14.92 17.18 8.26
C GLN A 41 -14.59 18.33 7.33
N SER A 42 -14.31 19.49 7.90
CA SER A 42 -14.07 20.74 7.15
C SER A 42 -12.69 20.75 6.51
N SER A 43 -11.68 20.21 7.20
CA SER A 43 -10.28 20.31 6.82
C SER A 43 -9.72 18.98 6.30
N ALA A 44 -8.85 19.03 5.29
CA ALA A 44 -8.09 17.88 4.80
C ALA A 44 -7.41 17.04 5.91
N PRO A 45 -6.67 17.63 6.86
CA PRO A 45 -6.06 16.86 7.96
C PRO A 45 -7.07 16.27 8.94
N GLU A 46 -8.22 16.92 9.15
CA GLU A 46 -9.28 16.38 10.00
C GLU A 46 -9.94 15.18 9.33
N LYS A 47 -10.21 15.26 8.02
CA LYS A 47 -10.69 14.12 7.21
C LYS A 47 -9.75 12.93 7.37
N MET A 48 -8.45 13.12 7.17
CA MET A 48 -7.48 12.04 7.24
C MET A 48 -7.29 11.49 8.67
N SER A 49 -7.27 12.35 9.67
CA SER A 49 -7.18 11.93 11.08
C SER A 49 -8.39 11.10 11.50
N MET A 50 -9.58 11.48 11.02
CA MET A 50 -10.83 10.77 11.30
C MET A 50 -10.88 9.43 10.56
N LEU A 51 -10.50 9.39 9.28
CA LEU A 51 -10.36 8.16 8.50
C LEU A 51 -9.45 7.14 9.19
N LEU A 52 -8.23 7.56 9.55
CA LEU A 52 -7.26 6.72 10.23
C LEU A 52 -7.76 6.25 11.60
N LYS A 53 -8.51 7.10 12.31
CA LYS A 53 -9.11 6.74 13.60
C LYS A 53 -10.12 5.61 13.44
N ILE A 54 -11.04 5.72 12.49
CA ILE A 54 -12.07 4.70 12.20
C ILE A 54 -11.42 3.35 11.86
N ILE A 55 -10.42 3.37 10.98
CA ILE A 55 -9.71 2.15 10.56
C ILE A 55 -8.97 1.49 11.75
N ILE A 56 -8.36 2.28 12.63
CA ILE A 56 -7.68 1.79 13.84
C ILE A 56 -8.70 1.25 14.86
N GLU A 57 -9.83 1.94 15.06
CA GLU A 57 -10.88 1.52 15.99
C GLU A 57 -11.54 0.21 15.53
N LYS A 58 -11.75 0.05 14.23
CA LYS A 58 -12.22 -1.20 13.64
C LYS A 58 -11.19 -2.33 13.79
N GLY A 59 -9.91 -2.01 13.64
CA GLY A 59 -8.81 -2.97 13.77
C GLY A 59 -8.90 -4.13 12.77
N GLY A 60 -8.08 -5.16 13.00
CA GLY A 60 -8.11 -6.42 12.24
C GLY A 60 -7.79 -6.24 10.75
N ASP A 61 -8.61 -6.88 9.91
CA ASP A 61 -8.48 -6.91 8.44
C ASP A 61 -8.52 -5.51 7.82
N HIS A 62 -9.30 -4.58 8.38
CA HIS A 62 -9.43 -3.23 7.83
C HIS A 62 -8.11 -2.46 7.84
N CYS A 63 -7.27 -2.67 8.84
CA CYS A 63 -5.93 -2.10 8.90
C CYS A 63 -5.02 -2.68 7.81
N GLU A 64 -5.11 -3.99 7.55
CA GLU A 64 -4.33 -4.65 6.49
C GLU A 64 -4.82 -4.23 5.09
N THR A 65 -6.12 -4.19 4.86
CA THR A 65 -6.70 -3.73 3.59
C THR A 65 -6.33 -2.28 3.31
N PHE A 66 -6.37 -1.40 4.33
CA PHE A 66 -5.91 -0.02 4.17
C PHE A 66 -4.42 0.07 3.81
N TRP A 67 -3.57 -0.75 4.46
CA TRP A 67 -2.17 -0.83 4.10
C TRP A 67 -1.94 -1.36 2.68
N ASP A 68 -2.81 -2.25 2.19
CA ASP A 68 -2.73 -2.78 0.84
C ASP A 68 -3.08 -1.73 -0.21
N ILE A 69 -4.16 -0.98 0.01
CA ILE A 69 -4.54 0.18 -0.83
C ILE A 69 -3.39 1.20 -0.85
N LEU A 70 -2.83 1.53 0.32
CA LEU A 70 -1.65 2.40 0.38
C LEU A 70 -0.48 1.85 -0.44
N ARG A 71 -0.19 0.55 -0.41
CA ARG A 71 0.87 -0.06 -1.25
C ARG A 71 0.56 -0.01 -2.74
N GLN A 72 -0.69 -0.23 -3.14
CA GLN A 72 -1.09 -0.14 -4.54
C GLN A 72 -0.94 1.29 -5.07
N HIS A 73 -1.29 2.28 -4.24
CA HIS A 73 -1.22 3.71 -4.58
C HIS A 73 0.08 4.38 -4.10
N GLN A 74 1.10 3.63 -3.68
CA GLN A 74 2.36 4.18 -3.19
C GLN A 74 3.14 4.96 -4.28
N ASN A 75 2.87 4.67 -5.55
CA ASN A 75 3.49 5.38 -6.67
C ASN A 75 2.94 6.81 -6.81
N HIS A 76 1.71 7.03 -6.35
CA HIS A 76 1.09 8.36 -6.28
C HIS A 76 1.72 9.19 -5.14
N TYR A 77 2.09 8.52 -4.05
CA TYR A 77 2.70 9.14 -2.88
C TYR A 77 4.16 8.68 -2.75
N GLY A 78 5.10 9.31 -3.48
CA GLY A 78 6.51 8.87 -3.54
C GLY A 78 7.25 8.74 -2.19
N GLN A 79 6.72 9.31 -1.10
CA GLN A 79 7.28 9.20 0.27
C GLN A 79 6.64 8.07 1.10
N LEU A 80 5.53 7.49 0.64
CA LEU A 80 4.80 6.42 1.29
C LEU A 80 5.61 5.12 1.43
N PRO A 81 6.39 4.67 0.42
CA PRO A 81 7.23 3.47 0.55
C PRO A 81 8.28 3.61 1.66
N GLN A 82 8.84 4.81 1.84
CA GLN A 82 9.82 5.08 2.91
C GLN A 82 9.16 5.03 4.29
N LEU A 83 7.93 5.54 4.40
CA LEU A 83 7.14 5.45 5.63
C LEU A 83 6.64 4.04 5.93
N LEU A 84 6.39 3.21 4.93
CA LEU A 84 6.11 1.78 5.07
C LEU A 84 7.34 1.02 5.59
N CYS A 85 8.49 1.22 4.94
CA CYS A 85 9.74 0.51 5.20
C CYS A 85 10.45 0.92 6.50
N SER A 86 10.27 2.15 7.00
CA SER A 86 10.91 2.64 8.24
C SER A 86 10.48 1.93 9.53
N SER A 87 9.71 0.84 9.45
CA SER A 87 9.28 0.08 10.62
C SER A 87 10.32 -0.87 11.22
N THR A 88 11.53 -0.96 10.67
CA THR A 88 12.56 -1.90 11.13
C THR A 88 13.87 -1.21 11.52
N GLN A 89 13.83 0.04 12.01
CA GLN A 89 15.03 0.59 12.63
C GLN A 89 14.68 1.41 13.86
N GLY A 90 14.85 0.76 15.01
CA GLY A 90 15.19 1.45 16.23
C GLY A 90 16.39 2.37 15.96
N LYS A 91 16.34 3.50 16.64
CA LYS A 91 17.36 4.53 16.73
C LYS A 91 18.77 3.93 16.75
N ASP A 92 19.60 4.28 15.78
CA ASP A 92 20.97 4.71 16.02
C ASP A 92 21.48 5.51 14.82
N GLN A 93 22.00 6.70 15.09
CA GLN A 93 22.76 7.48 14.13
C GLN A 93 24.13 6.81 13.96
N SER A 94 24.42 6.17 12.82
CA SER A 94 25.79 6.16 12.33
C SER A 94 25.88 5.73 10.88
N VAL A 95 26.71 6.44 10.15
CA VAL A 95 27.22 6.13 8.82
C VAL A 95 27.84 4.72 8.85
N HIS A 96 27.25 3.76 8.11
CA HIS A 96 28.03 2.81 7.33
C HIS A 96 27.16 2.12 6.30
N VAL A 97 27.60 2.20 5.05
CA VAL A 97 27.40 1.19 4.00
C VAL A 97 27.41 -0.22 4.62
N GLN A 98 26.47 -1.09 4.21
CA GLN A 98 26.76 -2.43 3.66
C GLN A 98 25.50 -3.33 3.71
N ARG A 99 25.11 -3.80 2.51
CA ARG A 99 24.41 -5.07 2.23
C ARG A 99 23.14 -5.42 3.00
N GLN A 100 21.98 -5.17 2.38
CA GLN A 100 20.86 -6.14 2.32
C GLN A 100 20.05 -5.98 1.02
N HIS A 101 20.68 -6.24 -0.13
CA HIS A 101 20.03 -6.26 -1.45
C HIS A 101 20.04 -7.66 -2.10
N HIS A 102 19.99 -8.75 -1.32
CA HIS A 102 20.16 -10.11 -1.87
C HIS A 102 18.94 -11.05 -1.81
N THR A 103 17.76 -10.62 -1.32
CA THR A 103 16.63 -11.58 -1.23
C THR A 103 15.28 -11.08 -1.70
N ARG A 104 15.18 -9.85 -2.25
CA ARG A 104 13.93 -9.33 -2.83
C ARG A 104 13.99 -9.16 -4.35
N SER A 105 15.18 -8.99 -4.93
CA SER A 105 15.36 -8.89 -6.39
C SER A 105 15.08 -10.20 -7.14
N ALA A 106 15.30 -11.36 -6.52
CA ALA A 106 15.04 -12.65 -7.17
C ALA A 106 13.55 -12.90 -7.40
N LEU A 107 12.68 -12.55 -6.44
CA LEU A 107 11.23 -12.71 -6.58
C LEU A 107 10.65 -11.75 -7.63
N TYR A 108 11.18 -10.53 -7.72
CA TYR A 108 10.74 -9.56 -8.71
C TYR A 108 11.16 -9.96 -10.13
N LEU A 109 12.39 -10.49 -10.30
CA LEU A 109 12.82 -11.07 -11.58
C LEU A 109 12.04 -12.34 -11.93
N PHE A 110 11.70 -13.20 -10.95
CA PHE A 110 10.87 -14.39 -11.19
C PHE A 110 9.45 -14.01 -11.64
N TYR A 111 8.85 -12.99 -11.01
CA TYR A 111 7.54 -12.48 -11.36
C TYR A 111 7.53 -11.87 -12.77
N ILE A 112 8.53 -11.06 -13.12
CA ILE A 112 8.67 -10.48 -14.47
C ILE A 112 8.93 -11.58 -15.51
N TYR A 113 9.74 -12.59 -15.20
CA TYR A 113 10.01 -13.70 -16.13
C TYR A 113 8.78 -14.60 -16.34
N PHE A 114 8.00 -14.85 -15.30
CA PHE A 114 6.76 -15.64 -15.38
C PHE A 114 5.65 -14.87 -16.13
N GLN A 115 5.57 -13.55 -15.96
CA GLN A 115 4.60 -12.72 -16.68
C GLN A 115 4.97 -12.51 -18.16
N ALA A 116 6.26 -12.59 -18.52
CA ALA A 116 6.72 -12.44 -19.90
C ALA A 116 6.61 -13.71 -20.78
N HIS A 117 6.20 -14.86 -20.23
CA HIS A 117 6.25 -16.15 -20.95
C HIS A 117 4.95 -16.99 -21.06
N PRO A 118 3.72 -16.43 -21.10
CA PRO A 118 2.52 -17.26 -21.36
C PRO A 118 2.30 -17.65 -22.84
N LEU A 119 3.16 -17.26 -23.79
CA LEU A 119 2.86 -17.38 -25.24
C LEU A 119 3.58 -18.47 -26.04
N GLN A 120 4.39 -19.35 -25.44
CA GLN A 120 5.01 -20.47 -26.18
C GLN A 120 4.37 -21.85 -25.99
N GLN A 121 3.45 -22.04 -25.04
CA GLN A 121 2.79 -23.34 -24.88
C GLN A 121 1.55 -23.54 -25.76
N PHE A 122 1.03 -22.50 -26.41
CA PHE A 122 -0.15 -22.63 -27.27
C PHE A 122 0.15 -23.00 -28.74
N LEU A 123 1.41 -22.95 -29.18
CA LEU A 123 1.78 -23.21 -30.59
C LEU A 123 2.23 -24.66 -30.87
N LEU A 124 2.57 -25.45 -29.85
CA LEU A 124 3.01 -26.84 -30.06
C LEU A 124 1.86 -27.85 -30.19
N THR A 125 0.66 -27.52 -29.71
CA THR A 125 -0.51 -28.40 -29.81
C THR A 125 -1.23 -28.31 -31.16
N ALA A 126 -0.90 -27.32 -32.01
CA ALA A 126 -1.49 -27.17 -33.33
C ALA A 126 -0.72 -27.90 -34.46
N ALA A 127 0.51 -28.36 -34.20
CA ALA A 127 1.36 -29.00 -35.21
C ALA A 127 1.23 -30.54 -35.30
N VAL A 128 0.43 -31.16 -34.42
CA VAL A 128 0.24 -32.64 -34.40
C VAL A 128 -1.11 -33.06 -35.01
N LEU A 129 -1.91 -32.11 -35.51
CA LEU A 129 -3.25 -32.38 -36.02
C LEU A 129 -3.47 -31.83 -37.44
N LEU A 130 -2.56 -32.16 -38.37
CA LEU A 130 -2.88 -32.13 -39.80
C LEU A 130 -2.62 -33.53 -40.39
N PRO A 131 -3.67 -34.21 -40.90
CA PRO A 131 -3.59 -35.58 -41.42
C PRO A 131 -2.83 -35.68 -42.76
#